data_AF-A0A8H8N163-F1
#
_entry.id   AF-A0A8H8N163-F1
#
_cell.length_a   1.000
_cell.length_b   1.000
_cell.length_c   1.000
_cell.angle_alpha   90.00
_cell.angle_beta   90.00
_cell.angle_gamma   90.00
#
_symmetry.space_group_name_H-M   'P 1'
#
loop_
_entity.id
_entity.type
_entity.pdbx_description
1 polymer ?
#
loop_
_entity_poly.entity_id
_entity_poly.type
_entity_poly.pdbx_seq_one_letter_code
_entity_poly.pdbx_strand_id
1 'polypeptide(L)'
;MKYGLATVGTIAHEWIMGIAATRGYENANGIALDLWEATYPTTKSNVLHTALTDTFSTEAFIANFITDVERAKRWRGLRQDSGDPIEYIPKARGVYEKLGIDPGTKTIVFSDGLDVESSLNIKKEVDKAGMLAAFGIGTFLTNDYKRLNSNERSMPLNIVIKLSSIEGKPCVKISDEISKNTGDPSTVIWLNKPSVSLHRPSQQGV
;
A
#
# COMPACT_ATOMS: atom_id res chain seq x y z
N MET A 1 0.88 -22.84 9.00
CA MET A 1 1.18 -24.04 9.82
C MET A 1 0.38 -25.27 9.41
N LYS A 2 -0.97 -25.30 9.51
CA LYS A 2 -1.81 -26.49 9.16
C LYS A 2 -1.54 -27.13 7.78
N TYR A 3 -1.28 -26.32 6.76
CA TYR A 3 -1.13 -26.77 5.36
C TYR A 3 0.32 -26.73 4.86
N GLY A 4 1.30 -26.51 5.73
CA GLY A 4 2.72 -26.42 5.33
C GLY A 4 3.06 -25.27 4.37
N LEU A 5 2.14 -24.33 4.12
CA LEU A 5 2.35 -23.18 3.25
C LEU A 5 3.12 -22.06 3.96
N ALA A 6 3.89 -21.30 3.18
CA ALA A 6 4.56 -20.10 3.64
C ALA A 6 3.53 -19.03 4.07
N THR A 7 3.80 -18.36 5.19
CA THR A 7 3.01 -17.22 5.65
C THR A 7 3.43 -15.97 4.88
N VAL A 8 2.44 -15.23 4.36
CA VAL A 8 2.65 -13.99 3.63
C VAL A 8 2.02 -12.85 4.41
N GLY A 9 2.70 -11.71 4.47
CA GLY A 9 2.20 -10.50 5.11
C GLY A 9 2.98 -9.27 4.64
N THR A 10 2.31 -8.13 4.66
CA THR A 10 2.90 -6.81 4.41
C THR A 10 2.45 -5.86 5.51
N ILE A 11 3.05 -4.67 5.55
CA ILE A 11 2.54 -3.57 6.34
C ILE A 11 1.08 -3.24 5.95
N ALA A 12 0.27 -2.80 6.93
CA ALA A 12 -1.12 -2.39 6.75
C ALA A 12 -1.28 -0.89 7.02
N HIS A 13 -2.36 -0.28 6.52
CA HIS A 13 -2.61 1.16 6.66
C HIS A 13 -2.61 1.65 8.11
N GLU A 14 -3.13 0.85 9.04
CA GLU A 14 -3.23 1.21 10.46
C GLU A 14 -1.87 1.60 11.08
N TRP A 15 -0.76 1.02 10.59
CA TRP A 15 0.59 1.37 11.04
C TRP A 15 0.92 2.82 10.69
N ILE A 16 0.75 3.18 9.42
CA ILE A 16 1.06 4.51 8.90
C ILE A 16 0.07 5.54 9.46
N MET A 17 -1.22 5.18 9.55
CA MET A 17 -2.27 6.01 10.16
C MET A 17 -1.98 6.30 11.63
N GLY A 18 -1.56 5.30 12.40
CA GLY A 18 -1.27 5.46 13.82
C GLY A 18 -0.04 6.32 14.08
N ILE A 19 1.02 6.14 13.28
CA ILE A 19 2.21 6.98 13.32
C ILE A 19 1.87 8.42 12.96
N ALA A 20 1.05 8.65 11.92
CA ALA A 20 0.63 9.99 11.56
C ALA A 20 -0.19 10.67 12.66
N ALA A 21 -1.14 9.95 13.28
CA ALA A 21 -1.93 10.47 14.38
C ALA A 21 -1.07 10.83 15.61
N THR A 22 -0.03 10.04 15.91
CA THR A 22 0.81 10.25 17.10
C THR A 22 1.94 11.24 16.89
N ARG A 23 2.58 11.24 15.70
CA ARG A 23 3.82 11.98 15.38
C ARG A 23 3.64 13.12 14.38
N GLY A 24 2.43 13.30 13.84
CA GLY A 24 2.12 14.26 12.79
C GLY A 24 2.08 13.62 11.41
N TYR A 25 1.28 14.20 10.52
CA TYR A 25 1.07 13.69 9.16
C TYR A 25 2.21 14.03 8.19
N GLU A 26 2.99 15.07 8.49
CA GLU A 26 4.17 15.44 7.72
C GLU A 26 5.25 14.36 7.87
N ASN A 27 5.80 13.88 6.77
CA ASN A 27 6.81 12.80 6.74
C ASN A 27 6.36 11.46 7.38
N ALA A 28 5.07 11.27 7.68
CA ALA A 28 4.57 10.07 8.34
C ALA A 28 4.91 8.78 7.58
N ASN A 29 4.91 8.82 6.24
CA ASN A 29 5.36 7.70 5.40
C ASN A 29 6.81 7.31 5.72
N GLY A 30 7.74 8.26 5.68
CA GLY A 30 9.16 8.02 5.96
C GLY A 30 9.39 7.46 7.37
N ILE A 31 8.80 8.12 8.38
CA ILE A 31 8.89 7.69 9.78
C ILE A 31 8.31 6.28 9.95
N ALA A 32 7.21 5.97 9.29
CA ALA A 32 6.59 4.65 9.35
C ALA A 32 7.50 3.55 8.80
N LEU A 33 8.17 3.80 7.67
CA LEU A 33 9.12 2.86 7.09
C LEU A 33 10.38 2.72 7.97
N ASP A 34 10.89 3.82 8.56
CA ASP A 34 12.06 3.78 9.46
C ASP A 34 11.80 2.93 10.70
N LEU A 35 10.65 3.13 11.35
CA LEU A 35 10.24 2.34 12.51
C LEU A 35 9.99 0.88 12.13
N TRP A 36 9.49 0.61 10.91
CA TRP A 36 9.32 -0.74 10.41
C TRP A 36 10.66 -1.44 10.18
N GLU A 37 11.64 -0.75 9.59
CA GLU A 37 13.02 -1.26 9.41
C GLU A 37 13.71 -1.52 10.76
N ALA A 38 13.53 -0.63 11.74
CA ALA A 38 14.08 -0.81 13.08
C ALA A 38 13.49 -2.03 13.81
N THR A 39 12.20 -2.31 13.59
CA THR A 39 11.50 -3.46 14.18
C THR A 39 11.80 -4.76 13.43
N TYR A 40 11.91 -4.70 12.11
CA TYR A 40 12.16 -5.84 11.23
C TYR A 40 13.38 -5.57 10.34
N PRO A 41 14.61 -5.76 10.85
CA PRO A 41 15.83 -5.44 10.11
C PRO A 41 15.96 -6.21 8.79
N THR A 42 16.55 -5.57 7.77
CA THR A 42 16.75 -6.20 6.46
C THR A 42 17.70 -7.39 6.59
N THR A 43 17.20 -8.59 6.29
CA THR A 43 18.02 -9.80 6.15
C THR A 43 17.69 -10.49 4.82
N LYS A 44 18.56 -11.40 4.37
CA LYS A 44 18.29 -12.18 3.13
C LYS A 44 16.96 -12.95 3.20
N SER A 45 16.56 -13.39 4.39
CA SER A 45 15.31 -14.12 4.64
C SER A 45 14.12 -13.22 5.00
N ASN A 46 14.35 -11.95 5.33
CA ASN A 46 13.27 -11.02 5.66
C ASN A 46 12.62 -10.48 4.37
N VAL A 47 11.36 -10.85 4.15
CA VAL A 47 10.53 -10.43 3.01
C VAL A 47 9.50 -9.36 3.37
N LEU A 48 9.58 -8.78 4.58
CA LEU A 48 8.56 -7.86 5.12
C LEU A 48 8.71 -6.41 4.66
N HIS A 49 9.67 -6.12 3.78
CA HIS A 49 9.91 -4.79 3.21
C HIS A 49 9.17 -4.61 1.88
N THR A 50 7.84 -4.63 1.95
CA THR A 50 6.92 -4.25 0.87
C THR A 50 6.12 -3.04 1.31
N ALA A 51 6.32 -1.89 0.66
CA ALA A 51 5.78 -0.62 1.10
C ALA A 51 4.35 -0.41 0.61
N LEU A 52 3.46 0.00 1.51
CA LEU A 52 2.07 0.34 1.19
C LEU A 52 1.97 1.84 0.86
N THR A 53 1.59 2.17 -0.38
CA THR A 53 1.82 3.52 -0.92
C THR A 53 0.63 4.46 -0.77
N ASP A 54 -0.59 3.94 -0.65
CA ASP A 54 -1.81 4.74 -0.80
C ASP A 54 -2.42 5.20 0.53
N THR A 55 -1.72 5.14 1.67
CA THR A 55 -2.31 5.63 2.94
C THR A 55 -2.68 7.12 2.87
N PHE A 56 -1.80 7.94 2.31
CA PHE A 56 -1.99 9.39 2.14
C PHE A 56 -1.89 9.82 0.66
N SER A 57 -2.27 8.92 -0.26
CA SER A 57 -1.96 8.91 -1.71
C SER A 57 -0.57 8.39 -2.06
N THR A 58 -0.51 7.69 -3.18
CA THR A 58 0.73 7.17 -3.79
C THR A 58 1.65 8.31 -4.22
N GLU A 59 1.12 9.46 -4.65
CA GLU A 59 1.93 10.62 -5.02
C GLU A 59 2.72 11.18 -3.82
N ALA A 60 2.05 11.38 -2.69
CA ALA A 60 2.69 11.81 -1.45
C ALA A 60 3.74 10.81 -0.96
N PHE A 61 3.43 9.50 -1.07
CA PHE A 61 4.39 8.45 -0.74
C PHE A 61 5.63 8.52 -1.65
N ILE A 62 5.44 8.58 -2.96
CA ILE A 62 6.53 8.62 -3.94
C ILE A 62 7.42 9.84 -3.71
N ALA A 63 6.84 11.02 -3.46
CA ALA A 63 7.59 12.25 -3.22
C ALA A 63 8.57 12.13 -2.05
N ASN A 64 8.20 11.38 -0.99
CA ASN A 64 9.08 11.08 0.14
C ASN A 64 10.03 9.90 -0.14
N PHE A 65 9.54 8.85 -0.79
CA PHE A 65 10.32 7.62 -1.02
C PHE A 65 11.53 7.84 -1.94
N ILE A 66 11.40 8.70 -2.96
CA ILE A 66 12.48 8.97 -3.91
C ILE A 66 13.65 9.78 -3.33
N THR A 67 13.50 10.36 -2.14
CA THR A 67 14.61 11.10 -1.50
C THR A 67 15.60 10.20 -0.77
N ASP A 68 15.29 8.91 -0.63
CA ASP A 68 16.14 7.92 0.04
C ASP A 68 16.37 6.70 -0.88
N VAL A 69 17.37 6.83 -1.75
CA VAL A 69 17.74 5.77 -2.72
C VAL A 69 18.11 4.47 -1.99
N GLU A 70 18.78 4.55 -0.84
CA GLU A 70 19.22 3.37 -0.10
C GLU A 70 18.04 2.61 0.49
N ARG A 71 17.00 3.31 0.97
CA ARG A 71 15.72 2.69 1.33
C ARG A 71 15.08 2.02 0.12
N ALA A 72 15.00 2.71 -1.01
CA ALA A 72 14.43 2.11 -2.22
C ALA A 72 15.20 0.86 -2.70
N LYS A 73 16.51 0.77 -2.43
CA LYS A 73 17.30 -0.46 -2.66
C LYS A 73 16.94 -1.56 -1.66
N ARG A 74 16.83 -1.25 -0.36
CA ARG A 74 16.51 -2.22 0.70
C ARG A 74 15.11 -2.81 0.58
N TRP A 75 14.11 -1.99 0.23
CA TRP A 75 12.72 -2.44 0.08
C TRP A 75 12.53 -3.27 -1.18
N ARG A 76 11.86 -4.43 -1.06
CA ARG A 76 11.70 -5.40 -2.16
C ARG A 76 10.66 -4.98 -3.18
N GLY A 77 9.72 -4.13 -2.78
CA GLY A 77 8.57 -3.85 -3.62
C GLY A 77 7.58 -2.88 -3.01
N LEU A 78 6.51 -2.64 -3.77
CA LEU A 78 5.39 -1.79 -3.41
C LEU A 78 4.11 -2.64 -3.37
N ARG A 79 3.14 -2.25 -2.56
CA ARG A 79 1.78 -2.83 -2.55
C ARG A 79 0.78 -1.81 -3.05
N GLN A 80 0.01 -2.20 -4.06
CA GLN A 80 -1.12 -1.46 -4.60
C GLN A 80 -2.41 -1.99 -3.95
N ASP A 81 -3.17 -1.08 -3.34
CA ASP A 81 -4.37 -1.38 -2.54
C ASP A 81 -5.54 -0.41 -2.80
N SER A 82 -5.36 0.54 -3.74
CA SER A 82 -6.42 1.37 -4.32
C SER A 82 -5.97 2.00 -5.65
N GLY A 83 -6.92 2.56 -6.39
CA GLY A 83 -6.72 3.12 -7.73
C GLY A 83 -6.65 2.05 -8.81
N ASP A 84 -6.49 2.49 -10.08
CA ASP A 84 -6.35 1.56 -11.20
C ASP A 84 -4.98 0.85 -11.15
N PRO A 85 -4.95 -0.50 -11.03
CA PRO A 85 -3.70 -1.25 -11.00
C PRO A 85 -2.88 -1.11 -12.29
N ILE A 86 -3.52 -0.91 -13.45
CA ILE A 86 -2.83 -0.75 -14.73
C ILE A 86 -2.13 0.61 -14.81
N GLU A 87 -2.76 1.67 -14.30
CA GLU A 87 -2.13 3.00 -14.18
C GLU A 87 -1.04 3.05 -13.11
N TYR A 88 -1.12 2.19 -12.10
CA TYR A 88 -0.13 2.11 -11.03
C TYR A 88 1.22 1.54 -11.50
N ILE A 89 1.21 0.58 -12.43
CA ILE A 89 2.41 -0.09 -12.95
C ILE A 89 3.46 0.90 -13.48
N PRO A 90 3.16 1.81 -14.43
CA PRO A 90 4.16 2.76 -14.93
C PRO A 90 4.63 3.74 -13.86
N LYS A 91 3.78 4.11 -12.89
CA LYS A 91 4.16 4.97 -11.75
C LYS A 91 5.20 4.25 -10.88
N ALA A 92 4.92 3.01 -10.48
CA ALA A 92 5.82 2.18 -9.70
C ALA A 92 7.15 1.91 -10.42
N ARG A 93 7.11 1.61 -11.72
CA ARG A 93 8.31 1.45 -12.54
C ARG A 93 9.15 2.73 -12.57
N GLY A 94 8.52 3.87 -12.85
CA GLY A 94 9.19 5.16 -12.95
C GLY A 94 9.91 5.60 -11.66
N VAL A 95 9.40 5.18 -10.49
CA VAL A 95 10.09 5.37 -9.20
C VAL A 95 11.48 4.74 -9.24
N TYR A 96 11.58 3.47 -9.61
CA TYR A 96 12.85 2.74 -9.58
C TYR A 96 13.79 3.21 -10.69
N GLU A 97 13.27 3.49 -11.89
CA GLU A 97 14.06 4.05 -12.99
C GLU A 97 14.70 5.39 -12.61
N LYS A 98 13.93 6.29 -11.98
CA LYS A 98 14.42 7.60 -11.50
C LYS A 98 15.55 7.47 -10.47
N LEU A 99 15.55 6.39 -9.70
CA LEU A 99 16.55 6.12 -8.67
C LEU A 99 17.73 5.29 -9.18
N GLY A 100 17.77 4.95 -10.48
CA GLY A 100 18.80 4.10 -11.07
C GLY A 100 18.76 2.65 -10.56
N ILE A 101 17.59 2.18 -10.11
CA ILE A 101 17.36 0.83 -9.61
C ILE A 101 16.68 0.02 -10.73
N ASP A 102 17.19 -1.18 -11.01
CA ASP A 102 16.57 -2.08 -11.98
C ASP A 102 15.15 -2.49 -11.51
N PRO A 103 14.07 -2.07 -12.22
CA PRO A 103 12.70 -2.42 -11.85
C PRO A 103 12.43 -3.93 -11.90
N GLY A 104 13.20 -4.69 -12.69
CA GLY A 104 13.08 -6.16 -12.78
C GLY A 104 13.42 -6.89 -11.48
N THR A 105 14.10 -6.21 -10.56
CA THR A 105 14.40 -6.73 -9.22
C THR A 105 13.30 -6.47 -8.19
N LYS A 106 12.26 -5.72 -8.57
CA LYS A 106 11.23 -5.21 -7.66
C LYS A 106 9.87 -5.84 -7.92
N THR A 107 9.13 -6.10 -6.85
CA THR A 107 7.79 -6.69 -6.92
C THR A 107 6.70 -5.64 -6.67
N ILE A 108 5.62 -5.70 -7.46
CA ILE A 108 4.35 -5.06 -7.12
C ILE A 108 3.42 -6.14 -6.57
N VAL A 109 2.92 -5.93 -5.35
CA VAL A 109 1.89 -6.76 -4.74
C VAL A 109 0.53 -6.09 -4.99
N PHE A 110 -0.35 -6.74 -5.73
CA PHE A 110 -1.72 -6.26 -5.97
C PHE A 110 -2.66 -6.95 -4.99
N SER A 111 -3.46 -6.20 -4.24
CA SER A 111 -4.36 -6.75 -3.21
C SER A 111 -5.79 -6.19 -3.22
N ASP A 112 -6.10 -5.27 -4.12
CA ASP A 112 -7.42 -4.61 -4.15
C ASP A 112 -8.47 -5.44 -4.89
N GLY A 113 -9.28 -6.19 -4.15
CA GLY A 113 -10.53 -6.76 -4.66
C GLY A 113 -10.40 -7.70 -5.86
N LEU A 114 -9.28 -8.43 -5.97
CA LEU A 114 -8.94 -9.21 -7.15
C LEU A 114 -9.76 -10.50 -7.31
N ASP A 115 -9.86 -10.93 -8.56
CA ASP A 115 -10.24 -12.28 -9.01
C ASP A 115 -9.16 -12.86 -9.95
N VAL A 116 -9.41 -14.04 -10.50
CA VAL A 116 -8.43 -14.71 -11.40
C VAL A 116 -8.24 -13.94 -12.71
N GLU A 117 -9.30 -13.40 -13.30
CA GLU A 117 -9.25 -12.74 -14.61
C GLU A 117 -8.50 -11.40 -14.53
N SER A 118 -8.88 -10.56 -13.56
CA SER A 118 -8.19 -9.31 -13.25
C SER A 118 -6.71 -9.55 -12.94
N SER A 119 -6.39 -10.58 -12.13
CA SER A 119 -4.99 -10.93 -11.83
C SER A 119 -4.19 -11.31 -13.08
N LEU A 120 -4.77 -12.10 -14.00
CA LEU A 120 -4.12 -12.48 -15.26
C LEU A 120 -3.90 -11.27 -16.18
N ASN A 121 -4.86 -10.35 -16.23
CA ASN A 121 -4.74 -9.13 -17.03
C ASN A 121 -3.65 -8.21 -16.47
N ILE A 122 -3.64 -7.99 -15.16
CA ILE A 122 -2.57 -7.22 -14.49
C ILE A 122 -1.21 -7.87 -14.71
N LYS A 123 -1.11 -9.21 -14.60
CA LYS A 123 0.15 -9.94 -14.81
C LYS A 123 0.75 -9.67 -16.19
N LYS A 124 -0.07 -9.66 -17.24
CA LYS A 124 0.39 -9.34 -18.61
C LYS A 124 0.99 -7.95 -18.70
N GLU A 125 0.38 -6.95 -18.07
CA GLU A 125 0.88 -5.57 -18.09
C GLU A 125 2.15 -5.43 -17.25
N VAL A 126 2.26 -6.12 -16.12
CA VAL A 126 3.49 -6.15 -15.30
C VAL A 126 4.65 -6.80 -16.05
N ASP A 127 4.39 -7.89 -16.78
CA ASP A 127 5.40 -8.58 -17.59
C ASP A 127 5.92 -7.69 -18.72
N LYS A 128 5.02 -6.97 -19.41
CA LYS A 128 5.40 -5.96 -20.41
C LYS A 128 6.24 -4.85 -19.80
N ALA A 129 5.92 -4.44 -18.57
CA ALA A 129 6.66 -3.45 -17.82
C ALA A 129 7.97 -3.99 -17.21
N GLY A 130 8.30 -5.28 -17.39
CA GLY A 130 9.55 -5.87 -16.91
C GLY A 130 9.72 -5.79 -15.39
N MET A 131 8.64 -5.93 -14.61
CA MET A 131 8.66 -5.98 -13.15
C MET A 131 8.14 -7.34 -12.65
N LEU A 132 8.27 -7.62 -11.35
CA LEU A 132 7.70 -8.82 -10.73
C LEU A 132 6.30 -8.52 -10.17
N ALA A 133 5.41 -9.50 -10.19
CA ALA A 133 4.06 -9.39 -9.62
C ALA A 133 3.80 -10.45 -8.54
N ALA A 134 3.03 -10.08 -7.52
CA ALA A 134 2.35 -11.00 -6.62
C ALA A 134 0.90 -10.55 -6.40
N PHE A 135 0.01 -11.49 -6.09
CA PHE A 135 -1.44 -11.24 -6.00
C PHE A 135 -1.99 -11.73 -4.67
N GLY A 136 -2.57 -10.82 -3.90
CA GLY A 136 -3.34 -11.13 -2.70
C GLY A 136 -4.82 -11.27 -3.06
N ILE A 137 -5.30 -12.50 -3.22
CA ILE A 137 -6.70 -12.78 -3.59
C ILE A 137 -7.45 -13.24 -2.33
N GLY A 138 -8.33 -12.38 -1.82
CA GLY A 138 -9.10 -12.62 -0.59
C GLY A 138 -10.50 -13.14 -0.86
N THR A 139 -11.49 -12.25 -0.79
CA THR A 139 -12.93 -12.56 -0.86
C THR A 139 -13.31 -13.49 -2.00
N PHE A 140 -12.71 -13.33 -3.19
CA PHE A 140 -12.98 -14.21 -4.34
C PHE A 140 -12.66 -15.69 -4.06
N LEU A 141 -11.55 -15.99 -3.38
CA LEU A 141 -11.19 -17.38 -3.07
C LEU A 141 -11.98 -17.95 -1.89
N THR A 142 -12.39 -17.11 -0.94
CA THR A 142 -12.92 -17.58 0.35
C THR A 142 -14.42 -17.38 0.53
N ASN A 143 -15.07 -16.60 -0.33
CA ASN A 143 -16.48 -16.25 -0.21
C ASN A 143 -17.12 -15.98 -1.59
N ASP A 144 -16.96 -16.91 -2.54
CA ASP A 144 -17.65 -16.86 -3.84
C ASP A 144 -18.61 -18.05 -3.97
N TYR A 145 -19.84 -17.86 -3.46
CA TYR A 145 -20.86 -18.90 -3.37
C TYR A 145 -22.10 -18.57 -4.20
N LYS A 146 -22.89 -19.60 -4.51
CA LYS A 146 -24.21 -19.48 -5.14
C LYS A 146 -25.31 -19.88 -4.16
N ARG A 147 -26.48 -19.23 -4.27
CA ARG A 147 -27.68 -19.58 -3.51
C ARG A 147 -28.20 -20.94 -3.98
N LEU A 148 -28.56 -21.81 -3.03
CA LEU A 148 -29.04 -23.17 -3.35
C LEU A 148 -30.34 -23.18 -4.15
N ASN A 149 -31.21 -22.19 -3.94
CA ASN A 149 -32.55 -22.15 -4.52
C ASN A 149 -32.65 -21.42 -5.87
N SER A 150 -31.71 -20.53 -6.19
CA SER A 150 -31.75 -19.72 -7.42
C SER A 150 -30.50 -19.86 -8.31
N ASN A 151 -29.43 -20.51 -7.81
CA ASN A 151 -28.12 -20.55 -8.46
C ASN A 151 -27.49 -19.16 -8.75
N GLU A 152 -28.09 -18.09 -8.22
CA GLU A 152 -27.57 -16.74 -8.25
C GLU A 152 -26.42 -16.59 -7.25
N ARG A 153 -25.58 -15.57 -7.45
CA ARG A 153 -24.49 -15.27 -6.52
C ARG A 153 -25.02 -14.93 -5.12
N SER A 154 -24.47 -15.57 -4.11
CA SER A 154 -24.65 -15.22 -2.70
C SER A 154 -23.65 -14.14 -2.34
N MET A 155 -24.10 -12.89 -2.28
CA MET A 155 -23.23 -11.74 -2.05
C MET A 155 -22.57 -11.80 -0.66
N PRO A 156 -21.24 -11.67 -0.57
CA PRO A 156 -20.54 -11.53 0.69
C PRO A 156 -21.01 -10.30 1.47
N LEU A 157 -21.02 -10.41 2.79
CA LEU A 157 -21.22 -9.25 3.65
C LEU A 157 -19.99 -8.32 3.55
N ASN A 158 -20.21 -7.09 3.09
CA ASN A 158 -19.15 -6.08 3.00
C ASN A 158 -18.99 -5.34 4.34
N ILE A 159 -18.10 -5.85 5.19
CA ILE A 159 -17.79 -5.30 6.52
C ILE A 159 -16.33 -4.94 6.65
N VAL A 160 -16.05 -3.89 7.43
CA VAL A 160 -14.71 -3.39 7.72
C VAL A 160 -14.58 -3.04 9.19
N ILE A 161 -13.39 -3.26 9.74
CA ILE A 161 -12.96 -2.71 11.03
C ILE A 161 -11.78 -1.79 10.72
N LYS A 162 -11.86 -0.54 11.15
CA LYS A 162 -10.87 0.50 10.82
C LYS A 162 -10.36 1.15 12.10
N LEU A 163 -9.08 1.49 12.11
CA LEU A 163 -8.48 2.29 13.18
C LEU A 163 -9.11 3.70 13.16
N SER A 164 -9.82 4.04 14.22
CA SER A 164 -10.56 5.30 14.31
C SER A 164 -9.74 6.43 14.95
N SER A 165 -9.06 6.14 16.06
CA SER A 165 -8.23 7.13 16.77
C SER A 165 -7.15 6.46 17.62
N ILE A 166 -6.10 7.21 17.93
CA ILE A 166 -5.07 6.87 18.93
C ILE A 166 -4.93 8.06 19.88
N GLU A 167 -5.02 7.82 21.19
CA GLU A 167 -4.91 8.87 22.22
C GLU A 167 -5.87 10.05 21.99
N GLY A 168 -7.09 9.76 21.51
CA GLY A 168 -8.09 10.77 21.17
C GLY A 168 -7.83 11.55 19.88
N LYS A 169 -6.71 11.31 19.18
CA LYS A 169 -6.39 11.93 17.89
C LYS A 169 -6.98 11.11 16.74
N PRO A 170 -7.73 11.72 15.79
CA PRO A 170 -8.30 11.00 14.66
C PRO A 170 -7.24 10.35 13.76
N CYS A 171 -7.49 9.10 13.37
CA CYS A 171 -6.74 8.41 12.33
C CYS A 171 -7.47 8.52 10.99
N VAL A 172 -6.73 8.84 9.92
CA VAL A 172 -7.29 9.10 8.59
C VAL A 172 -6.55 8.29 7.52
N LYS A 173 -7.29 7.79 6.53
CA LYS A 173 -6.75 7.28 5.25
C LYS A 173 -7.30 8.15 4.12
N ILE A 174 -6.43 8.55 3.18
CA ILE A 174 -6.80 9.29 1.97
C ILE A 174 -6.94 8.36 0.75
N SER A 175 -6.18 7.26 0.63
CA SER A 175 -6.25 6.41 -0.58
C SER A 175 -5.83 7.12 -1.87
N ASP A 176 -5.79 6.38 -2.99
CA ASP A 176 -5.75 6.94 -4.35
C ASP A 176 -7.16 7.11 -4.96
N GLU A 177 -8.21 6.72 -4.23
CA GLU A 177 -9.61 6.84 -4.63
C GLU A 177 -10.39 7.64 -3.58
N ILE A 178 -11.05 8.72 -3.99
CA ILE A 178 -11.82 9.60 -3.09
C ILE A 178 -12.89 8.84 -2.31
N SER A 179 -13.52 7.84 -2.94
CA SER A 179 -14.55 6.98 -2.33
C SER A 179 -14.01 6.10 -1.20
N LYS A 180 -12.68 5.93 -1.10
CA LYS A 180 -12.00 5.13 -0.08
C LYS A 180 -11.38 5.98 1.03
N ASN A 181 -11.65 7.29 1.08
CA ASN A 181 -11.27 8.14 2.22
C ASN A 181 -11.96 7.64 3.50
N THR A 182 -11.24 7.64 4.62
CA THR A 182 -11.79 7.22 5.93
C THR A 182 -11.26 8.09 7.05
N GLY A 183 -12.04 8.23 8.12
CA GLY A 183 -11.68 9.03 9.29
C GLY A 183 -12.47 10.33 9.37
N ASP A 184 -12.01 11.24 10.23
CA ASP A 184 -12.66 12.53 10.46
C ASP A 184 -12.66 13.41 9.18
N PRO A 185 -13.83 13.88 8.70
CA PRO A 185 -13.92 14.66 7.46
C PRO A 185 -13.13 15.96 7.48
N SER A 186 -13.05 16.64 8.63
CA SER A 186 -12.32 17.90 8.73
C SER A 186 -10.81 17.69 8.56
N THR A 187 -10.30 16.59 9.09
CA THR A 187 -8.91 16.16 8.96
C THR A 187 -8.61 15.72 7.53
N VAL A 188 -9.51 14.95 6.89
CA VAL A 188 -9.39 14.59 5.45
C VAL A 188 -9.32 15.84 4.57
N ILE A 189 -10.23 16.80 4.77
CA ILE A 189 -10.26 18.04 4.00
C ILE A 189 -8.98 18.86 4.22
N TRP A 190 -8.50 18.92 5.46
CA TRP A 190 -7.26 19.61 5.80
C TRP A 190 -6.06 18.98 5.07
N LEU A 191 -5.91 17.65 5.13
CA LEU A 191 -4.82 16.91 4.48
C LEU A 191 -4.78 17.07 2.97
N ASN A 192 -5.93 17.24 2.32
CA ASN A 192 -6.02 17.46 0.88
C ASN A 192 -5.69 18.90 0.45
N LYS A 193 -5.42 19.83 1.38
CA LYS A 193 -5.01 21.19 1.02
C LYS A 193 -3.58 21.19 0.49
N PRO A 194 -3.27 21.92 -0.61
CA PRO A 194 -1.91 22.05 -1.15
C PRO A 194 -0.88 22.60 -0.15
N SER A 195 -1.34 23.31 0.88
CA SER A 195 -0.50 23.86 1.94
C SER A 195 -0.06 22.85 3.00
N VAL A 196 -0.66 21.65 3.03
CA VAL A 196 -0.30 20.60 3.99
C VAL A 196 0.79 19.73 3.39
N SER A 197 1.90 19.62 4.12
CA SER A 197 3.14 19.02 3.64
C SER A 197 3.12 17.48 3.66
N LEU A 198 2.17 16.88 2.95
CA LEU A 198 2.24 15.45 2.59
C LEU A 198 3.33 15.19 1.54
N HIS A 199 3.71 16.22 0.77
CA HIS A 199 4.55 16.10 -0.43
C HIS A 199 5.98 16.63 -0.26
N ARG A 200 6.34 17.27 0.86
CA ARG A 200 7.69 17.83 1.02
C ARG A 200 8.58 16.88 1.83
N PRO A 201 9.78 16.55 1.34
CA PRO A 201 10.79 15.91 2.17
C PRO A 201 11.17 16.84 3.31
N SER A 202 11.46 16.28 4.49
CA SER A 202 12.06 17.03 5.58
C SER A 202 13.33 17.74 5.11
N GLN A 203 13.37 19.06 5.17
CA GLN A 203 14.65 19.77 5.28
C GLN A 203 15.18 19.52 6.69
N GLN A 204 15.80 18.36 6.92
CA GLN A 204 16.76 18.21 8.00
C GLN A 204 18.14 18.21 7.35
N GLY A 205 18.72 19.40 7.28
CA GLY A 205 20.13 19.58 6.99
C GLY A 205 20.97 19.18 8.18
N VAL A 206 22.08 18.50 7.86
CA VAL A 206 23.40 18.43 8.51
C VAL A 206 23.45 18.61 10.03
#